data_AF-A0A2T5BQ92-F1
#
_entry.id   AF-A0A2T5BQ92-F1
#
_cell.length_a   1.000
_cell.length_b   1.000
_cell.length_c   1.000
_cell.angle_alpha   90.00
_cell.angle_beta   90.00
_cell.angle_gamma   90.00
#
_symmetry.space_group_name_H-M   'P 1'
#
loop_
_entity.id
_entity.type
_entity.pdbx_description
1 polymer ?
#
loop_
_entity_poly.entity_id
_entity_poly.type
_entity_poly.pdbx_seq_one_letter_code
_entity_poly.pdbx_strand_id
1 'polypeptide(L)'
;MSLRIVTADERLREAQGKTTMALFGPSGAGKTTLLKTLPAEETVCLDLEAGLKSVQDWRGDSLPIRRFADAVDIACLIGGANPAAQPDEHFSEAHHAHLRGQHPELAARLDAKRIVFVDSITDLTRQAMAWAKTRPEAMSERTGKPDTRGAYGLLAREVIGLLKHLQHAPGRTVIFVGILERITDEMNRTIWQPQMEGGKAARELPGIVDQVMTLGLFSPETGPDGATAWRHDPEKGETRRLVCRSGNPWGLPAKDRSGRLDLTEPADLGALLSKINHASKG
;
A
#
# COMPACT_ATOMS: atom_id res chain seq x y z
N MET A 1 -17.33 10.99 18.01
CA MET A 1 -17.99 9.69 17.75
C MET A 1 -18.84 9.30 18.94
N SER A 2 -20.06 8.79 18.72
CA SER A 2 -20.85 8.15 19.79
C SER A 2 -20.30 6.75 20.06
N LEU A 3 -19.91 6.44 21.29
CA LEU A 3 -19.51 5.08 21.70
C LEU A 3 -20.74 4.15 21.57
N ARG A 4 -20.77 3.32 20.52
CA ARG A 4 -21.87 2.37 20.25
C ARG A 4 -21.32 1.00 19.89
N ILE A 5 -22.04 -0.05 20.27
CA ILE A 5 -21.76 -1.42 19.83
C ILE A 5 -22.22 -1.55 18.37
N VAL A 6 -21.36 -2.09 17.51
CA VAL A 6 -21.66 -2.35 16.09
C VAL A 6 -22.02 -3.84 15.95
N THR A 7 -23.14 -4.14 15.30
CA THR A 7 -23.62 -5.50 15.09
C THR A 7 -22.74 -6.29 14.13
N ALA A 8 -22.88 -7.62 14.08
CA ALA A 8 -22.15 -8.45 13.11
C ALA A 8 -22.45 -8.05 11.66
N ASP A 9 -23.71 -7.74 11.34
CA ASP A 9 -24.13 -7.34 10.00
C ASP A 9 -23.60 -5.96 9.62
N GLU A 10 -23.60 -5.00 10.54
CA GLU A 10 -22.99 -3.69 10.31
C GLU A 10 -21.48 -3.82 10.07
N ARG A 11 -20.77 -4.64 10.86
CA ARG A 11 -19.34 -4.93 10.64
C ARG A 11 -19.10 -5.58 9.28
N LEU A 12 -19.95 -6.52 8.86
CA LEU A 12 -19.83 -7.17 7.56
C LEU A 12 -20.06 -6.19 6.41
N ARG A 13 -21.05 -5.30 6.52
CA ARG A 13 -21.31 -4.24 5.53
C ARG A 13 -20.16 -3.25 5.43
N GLU A 14 -19.58 -2.86 6.56
CA GLU A 14 -18.39 -1.99 6.58
C GLU A 14 -17.15 -2.70 6.01
N ALA A 15 -17.00 -4.01 6.26
CA ALA A 15 -15.88 -4.81 5.78
C ALA A 15 -15.94 -5.12 4.28
N GLN A 16 -17.13 -5.28 3.70
CA GLN A 16 -17.33 -5.66 2.29
C GLN A 16 -16.75 -4.65 1.28
N GLY A 17 -16.44 -3.41 1.69
CA GLY A 17 -15.84 -2.39 0.85
C GLY A 17 -14.39 -2.01 1.19
N LYS A 18 -13.81 -2.64 2.22
CA LYS A 18 -12.55 -2.19 2.82
C LYS A 18 -11.51 -3.30 2.86
N THR A 19 -10.43 -3.13 2.11
CA THR A 19 -9.24 -3.97 2.20
C THR A 19 -7.99 -3.09 2.12
N THR A 20 -7.02 -3.34 3.00
CA THR A 20 -5.72 -2.67 2.93
C THR A 20 -4.66 -3.67 2.52
N MET A 21 -3.87 -3.35 1.50
CA MET A 21 -2.94 -4.28 0.87
C MET A 21 -1.60 -3.63 0.63
N ALA A 22 -0.53 -4.37 0.91
CA ALA A 22 0.80 -4.09 0.38
C ALA A 22 1.14 -5.12 -0.70
N LEU A 23 1.54 -4.65 -1.87
CA LEU A 23 1.85 -5.47 -3.04
C LEU A 23 3.30 -5.18 -3.48
N PHE A 24 4.15 -6.20 -3.38
CA PHE A 24 5.56 -6.10 -3.70
C PHE A 24 5.92 -6.92 -4.92
N GLY A 25 6.95 -6.52 -5.62
CA GLY A 25 7.51 -7.30 -6.72
C GLY A 25 8.76 -6.62 -7.28
N PRO A 26 9.64 -7.37 -7.95
CA PRO A 26 10.86 -6.80 -8.52
C PRO A 26 10.54 -5.67 -9.52
N SER A 27 11.55 -4.86 -9.84
CA SER A 27 11.40 -3.88 -10.91
C SER A 27 11.02 -4.58 -12.22
N GLY A 28 10.12 -3.98 -13.01
CA GLY A 28 9.61 -4.58 -14.25
C GLY A 28 8.63 -5.76 -14.09
N ALA A 29 8.28 -6.17 -12.86
CA ALA A 29 7.36 -7.31 -12.63
C ALA A 29 5.94 -7.10 -13.19
N GLY A 30 5.55 -5.86 -13.51
CA GLY A 30 4.19 -5.52 -13.97
C GLY A 30 3.25 -5.07 -12.85
N LYS A 31 3.78 -4.55 -11.72
CA LYS A 31 2.97 -4.07 -10.59
C LYS A 31 1.91 -3.04 -11.02
N THR A 32 2.32 -1.97 -11.71
CA THR A 32 1.43 -0.91 -12.20
C THR A 32 0.39 -1.45 -13.20
N THR A 33 0.72 -2.50 -13.98
CA THR A 33 -0.24 -3.07 -14.95
C THR A 33 -1.46 -3.73 -14.29
N LEU A 34 -1.40 -4.03 -12.99
CA LEU A 34 -2.53 -4.52 -12.22
C LEU A 34 -3.64 -3.47 -12.02
N LEU A 35 -3.38 -2.18 -12.30
CA LEU A 35 -4.44 -1.17 -12.41
C LEU A 35 -5.51 -1.58 -13.43
N LYS A 36 -5.11 -2.28 -14.50
CA LYS A 36 -6.02 -2.73 -15.57
C LYS A 36 -7.00 -3.82 -15.11
N THR A 37 -6.73 -4.48 -13.99
CA THR A 37 -7.60 -5.52 -13.42
C THR A 37 -8.59 -4.94 -12.40
N LEU A 38 -8.58 -3.62 -12.19
CA LEU A 38 -9.47 -2.92 -11.26
C LEU A 38 -10.52 -2.11 -12.05
N PRO A 39 -11.73 -1.88 -11.49
CA PRO A 39 -12.75 -1.02 -12.10
C PRO A 39 -12.21 0.41 -12.22
N ALA A 40 -12.03 0.90 -13.45
CA ALA A 40 -11.33 2.15 -13.74
C ALA A 40 -12.07 3.37 -13.16
N GLU A 41 -13.40 3.37 -13.25
CA GLU A 41 -14.28 4.43 -12.77
C GLU A 41 -14.24 4.58 -11.24
N GLU A 42 -14.04 3.48 -10.50
CA GLU A 42 -13.97 3.46 -9.03
C GLU A 42 -12.55 3.61 -8.48
N THR A 43 -11.53 3.60 -9.35
CA THR A 43 -10.12 3.57 -8.95
C THR A 43 -9.43 4.91 -9.21
N VAL A 44 -8.60 5.34 -8.26
CA VAL A 44 -7.63 6.44 -8.43
C VAL A 44 -6.23 5.94 -8.17
N CYS A 45 -5.30 6.27 -9.07
CA CYS A 45 -3.87 6.00 -8.91
C CYS A 45 -3.15 7.25 -8.39
N LEU A 46 -2.52 7.16 -7.23
CA LEU A 46 -1.58 8.16 -6.74
C LEU A 46 -0.20 7.82 -7.32
N ASP A 47 0.26 8.61 -8.29
CA ASP A 47 1.48 8.35 -9.06
C ASP A 47 2.66 9.17 -8.52
N LEU A 48 3.51 8.52 -7.72
CA LEU A 48 4.76 9.03 -7.17
C LEU A 48 5.96 8.67 -8.05
N GLU A 49 5.91 7.52 -8.73
CA GLU A 49 7.03 6.94 -9.50
C GLU A 49 7.09 7.44 -10.95
N ALA A 50 6.07 8.17 -11.42
CA ALA A 50 5.85 8.51 -12.83
C ALA A 50 5.77 7.27 -13.74
N GLY A 51 5.23 6.17 -13.19
CA GLY A 51 5.28 4.80 -13.74
C GLY A 51 4.16 4.46 -14.73
N LEU A 52 3.24 5.40 -15.00
CA LEU A 52 2.01 5.13 -15.77
C LEU A 52 2.22 4.85 -17.27
N LYS A 53 3.46 4.88 -17.77
CA LYS A 53 3.79 4.52 -19.16
C LYS A 53 3.32 3.10 -19.53
N SER A 54 3.28 2.18 -18.57
CA SER A 54 2.84 0.79 -18.78
C SER A 54 1.33 0.62 -18.90
N VAL A 55 0.55 1.67 -18.63
CA VAL A 55 -0.92 1.64 -18.54
C VAL A 55 -1.58 2.84 -19.26
N GLN A 56 -1.00 3.32 -20.36
CA GLN A 56 -1.51 4.49 -21.10
C GLN A 56 -2.96 4.35 -21.61
N ASP A 57 -3.41 3.12 -21.80
CA ASP A 57 -4.77 2.73 -22.19
C ASP A 57 -5.76 2.66 -21.01
N TRP A 58 -5.27 2.69 -19.77
CA TRP A 58 -6.11 2.67 -18.58
C TRP A 58 -6.88 3.98 -18.45
N ARG A 59 -8.19 3.88 -18.24
CA ARG A 59 -9.14 5.01 -18.26
C ARG A 59 -9.45 5.57 -16.86
N GLY A 60 -8.82 5.03 -15.82
CA GLY A 60 -9.02 5.50 -14.47
C GLY A 60 -8.33 6.83 -14.20
N ASP A 61 -8.67 7.44 -13.08
CA ASP A 61 -8.08 8.72 -12.70
C ASP A 61 -6.68 8.51 -12.11
N SER A 62 -5.74 9.39 -12.44
CA SER A 62 -4.44 9.45 -11.79
C SER A 62 -4.15 10.83 -11.23
N LEU A 63 -3.39 10.85 -10.14
CA LEU A 63 -2.94 12.06 -9.49
C LEU A 63 -1.42 12.00 -9.30
N PRO A 64 -0.64 12.84 -10.00
CA PRO A 64 0.81 12.87 -9.83
C PRO A 64 1.17 13.53 -8.48
N ILE A 65 2.05 12.89 -7.71
CA ILE A 65 2.51 13.37 -6.41
C ILE A 65 4.03 13.48 -6.43
N ARG A 66 4.55 14.71 -6.26
CA ARG A 66 5.98 15.01 -6.37
C ARG A 66 6.63 15.44 -5.05
N ARG A 67 5.83 15.73 -4.03
CA ARG A 67 6.30 16.16 -2.71
C ARG A 67 5.60 15.33 -1.65
N PHE A 68 6.33 15.04 -0.57
CA PHE A 68 5.75 14.33 0.57
C PHE A 68 4.59 15.09 1.21
N ALA A 69 4.65 16.43 1.27
CA ALA A 69 3.54 17.24 1.77
C ALA A 69 2.25 17.03 0.95
N ASP A 70 2.36 16.96 -0.39
CA ASP A 70 1.20 16.67 -1.24
C ASP A 70 0.64 15.26 -0.94
N ALA A 71 1.50 14.28 -0.65
CA ALA A 71 1.06 12.95 -0.26
C ALA A 71 0.26 12.96 1.06
N VAL A 72 0.66 13.79 2.02
CA VAL A 72 -0.07 14.00 3.28
C VAL A 72 -1.42 14.66 3.03
N ASP A 73 -1.48 15.71 2.22
CA ASP A 73 -2.72 16.43 1.94
C ASP A 73 -3.73 15.55 1.19
N ILE A 74 -3.27 14.80 0.20
CA ILE A 74 -4.10 13.85 -0.53
C ILE A 74 -4.55 12.70 0.38
N ALA A 75 -3.69 12.20 1.25
CA ALA A 75 -4.08 11.20 2.24
C ALA A 75 -5.16 11.76 3.19
N CYS A 76 -5.10 13.04 3.57
CA CYS A 76 -6.11 13.71 4.38
C CYS A 76 -7.46 13.80 3.65
N LEU A 77 -7.47 14.14 2.36
CA LEU A 77 -8.70 14.15 1.55
C LEU A 77 -9.31 12.74 1.39
N ILE A 78 -8.48 11.70 1.31
CA ILE A 78 -8.92 10.31 1.15
C ILE A 78 -9.41 9.70 2.47
N GLY A 79 -8.66 9.91 3.56
CA GLY A 79 -8.90 9.32 4.87
C GLY A 79 -9.89 10.12 5.74
N GLY A 80 -10.10 11.39 5.42
CA GLY A 80 -10.93 12.32 6.19
C GLY A 80 -10.21 12.89 7.42
N ALA A 81 -10.96 13.54 8.30
CA ALA A 81 -10.43 14.01 9.57
C ALA A 81 -10.16 12.84 10.52
N ASN A 82 -8.97 12.82 11.13
CA ASN A 82 -8.62 11.93 12.23
C ASN A 82 -9.18 12.51 13.55
N PRO A 83 -10.15 11.85 14.20
CA PRO A 83 -10.77 12.36 15.43
C PRO A 83 -9.82 12.48 16.62
N ALA A 84 -8.64 11.85 16.55
CA ALA A 84 -7.63 11.88 17.60
C ALA A 84 -6.52 12.94 17.35
N ALA A 85 -6.50 13.57 16.18
CA ALA A 85 -5.49 14.58 15.84
C ALA A 85 -5.77 15.89 16.57
N GLN A 86 -4.71 16.56 17.03
CA GLN A 86 -4.80 17.92 17.57
C GLN A 86 -5.08 18.93 16.44
N PRO A 87 -5.61 20.12 16.74
CA PRO A 87 -6.03 21.07 15.71
C PRO A 87 -4.94 21.47 14.70
N ASP A 88 -3.69 21.54 15.13
CA ASP A 88 -2.52 21.93 14.36
C ASP A 88 -1.76 20.74 13.72
N GLU A 89 -2.18 19.51 13.99
CA GLU A 89 -1.58 18.32 13.41
C GLU A 89 -2.10 18.00 12.00
N HIS A 90 -1.32 17.22 11.26
CA HIS A 90 -1.81 16.60 10.03
C HIS A 90 -3.06 15.75 10.31
N PHE A 91 -3.95 15.67 9.32
CA PHE A 91 -5.24 14.99 9.42
C PHE A 91 -6.23 15.56 10.46
N SER A 92 -6.00 16.73 11.05
CA SER A 92 -6.98 17.38 11.92
C SER A 92 -8.26 17.78 11.18
N GLU A 93 -9.33 18.03 11.93
CA GLU A 93 -10.59 18.56 11.37
C GLU A 93 -10.35 19.88 10.61
N ALA A 94 -9.51 20.76 11.16
CA ALA A 94 -9.16 22.03 10.54
C ALA A 94 -8.36 21.83 9.24
N HIS A 95 -7.40 20.90 9.24
CA HIS A 95 -6.63 20.57 8.05
C HIS A 95 -7.52 19.99 6.94
N HIS A 96 -8.38 19.03 7.27
CA HIS A 96 -9.30 18.42 6.31
C HIS A 96 -10.30 19.45 5.74
N ALA A 97 -10.90 20.29 6.61
CA ALA A 97 -11.81 21.34 6.17
C ALA A 97 -11.12 22.38 5.27
N HIS A 98 -9.87 22.76 5.61
CA HIS A 98 -9.08 23.68 4.80
C HIS A 98 -8.85 23.13 3.39
N LEU A 99 -8.37 21.88 3.26
CA LEU A 99 -8.11 21.25 1.96
C LEU A 99 -9.38 21.12 1.13
N ARG A 100 -10.52 20.76 1.74
CA ARG A 100 -11.80 20.67 1.01
C ARG A 100 -12.31 22.04 0.55
N GLY A 101 -12.04 23.10 1.30
CA GLY A 101 -12.34 24.47 0.88
C GLY A 101 -11.42 24.96 -0.24
N GLN A 102 -10.13 24.59 -0.20
CA GLN A 102 -9.13 24.98 -1.18
C GLN A 102 -9.26 24.19 -2.50
N HIS A 103 -9.63 22.91 -2.42
CA HIS A 103 -9.68 21.97 -3.55
C HIS A 103 -11.02 21.21 -3.63
N PRO A 104 -12.17 21.89 -3.76
CA PRO A 104 -13.48 21.26 -3.68
C PRO A 104 -13.73 20.23 -4.79
N GLU A 105 -13.30 20.51 -6.03
CA GLU A 105 -13.46 19.59 -7.16
C GLU A 105 -12.62 18.32 -7.01
N LEU A 106 -11.38 18.46 -6.54
CA LEU A 106 -10.50 17.32 -6.28
C LEU A 106 -11.07 16.46 -5.16
N ALA A 107 -11.53 17.08 -4.06
CA ALA A 107 -12.17 16.38 -2.96
C ALA A 107 -13.40 15.59 -3.43
N ALA A 108 -14.28 16.20 -4.21
CA ALA A 108 -15.47 15.53 -4.75
C ALA A 108 -15.10 14.36 -5.68
N ARG A 109 -14.06 14.50 -6.52
CA ARG A 109 -13.57 13.41 -7.37
C ARG A 109 -12.99 12.26 -6.55
N LEU A 110 -12.22 12.56 -5.51
CA LEU A 110 -11.65 11.56 -4.60
C LEU A 110 -12.75 10.85 -3.78
N ASP A 111 -13.83 11.55 -3.40
CA ASP A 111 -14.96 10.98 -2.67
C ASP A 111 -15.65 9.85 -3.45
N ALA A 112 -15.69 9.96 -4.78
CA ALA A 112 -16.30 8.97 -5.67
C ALA A 112 -15.47 7.69 -5.85
N LYS A 113 -14.23 7.65 -5.37
CA LYS A 113 -13.28 6.55 -5.64
C LYS A 113 -13.29 5.53 -4.51
N ARG A 114 -13.60 4.28 -4.78
CA ARG A 114 -13.58 3.21 -3.77
C ARG A 114 -12.21 2.57 -3.62
N ILE A 115 -11.35 2.66 -4.64
CA ILE A 115 -10.04 2.03 -4.66
C ILE A 115 -8.95 3.09 -4.83
N VAL A 116 -7.99 3.11 -3.91
CA VAL A 116 -6.81 3.98 -3.94
C VAL A 116 -5.59 3.11 -4.19
N PHE A 117 -4.96 3.31 -5.33
CA PHE A 117 -3.74 2.61 -5.73
C PHE A 117 -2.54 3.55 -5.57
N VAL A 118 -1.64 3.26 -4.64
CA VAL A 118 -0.50 4.12 -4.31
C VAL A 118 0.76 3.58 -4.98
N ASP A 119 1.18 4.23 -6.07
CA ASP A 119 2.32 3.84 -6.91
C ASP A 119 3.48 4.85 -6.83
N SER A 120 4.44 4.73 -5.92
CA SER A 120 4.70 3.59 -5.03
C SER A 120 5.05 4.01 -3.61
N ILE A 121 4.89 3.09 -2.65
CA ILE A 121 5.36 3.26 -1.27
C ILE A 121 6.88 3.40 -1.21
N THR A 122 7.61 2.82 -2.17
CA THR A 122 9.06 2.98 -2.29
C THR A 122 9.42 4.44 -2.50
N ASP A 123 8.83 5.12 -3.49
CA ASP A 123 9.07 6.54 -3.71
C ASP A 123 8.42 7.44 -2.65
N LEU A 124 7.29 7.03 -2.06
CA LEU A 124 6.71 7.75 -0.91
C LEU A 124 7.73 7.88 0.23
N THR A 125 8.38 6.79 0.61
CA THR A 125 9.37 6.82 1.70
C THR A 125 10.63 7.61 1.33
N ARG A 126 11.05 7.60 0.06
CA ARG A 126 12.15 8.46 -0.44
C ARG A 126 11.82 9.94 -0.36
N GLN A 127 10.63 10.33 -0.83
CA GLN A 127 10.16 11.71 -0.72
C GLN A 127 10.03 12.14 0.75
N ALA A 128 9.51 11.25 1.61
CA ALA A 128 9.40 11.49 3.05
C ALA A 128 10.78 11.71 3.69
N MET A 129 11.78 10.92 3.31
CA MET A 129 13.15 11.05 3.82
C MET A 129 13.81 12.37 3.37
N ALA A 130 13.62 12.74 2.10
CA ALA A 130 14.09 14.02 1.58
C ALA A 130 13.45 15.20 2.33
N TRP A 131 12.14 15.12 2.58
CA TRP A 131 11.42 16.11 3.38
C TRP A 131 11.92 16.15 4.83
N ALA A 132 12.08 14.99 5.47
CA ALA A 132 12.47 14.88 6.88
C ALA A 132 13.83 15.53 7.15
N LYS A 133 14.80 15.36 6.25
CA LYS A 133 16.14 15.99 6.36
C LYS A 133 16.12 17.53 6.35
N THR A 134 15.03 18.15 5.90
CA THR A 134 14.90 19.62 5.87
C THR A 134 14.19 20.17 7.11
N ARG A 135 13.70 19.31 8.00
CA ARG A 135 12.93 19.75 9.17
C ARG A 135 13.84 20.11 10.35
N PRO A 136 13.40 21.02 11.24
CA PRO A 136 14.14 21.36 12.45
C PRO A 136 14.50 20.15 13.32
N GLU A 137 13.62 19.15 13.42
CA GLU A 137 13.86 17.92 14.19
C GLU A 137 15.00 17.05 13.63
N ALA A 138 15.42 17.32 12.39
CA ALA A 138 16.59 16.69 11.76
C ALA A 138 17.85 17.55 11.87
N MET A 139 17.88 18.53 12.77
CA MET A 139 19.03 19.38 13.05
C MET A 139 19.45 19.23 14.52
N SER A 140 20.76 19.18 14.77
CA SER A 140 21.30 19.14 16.13
C SER A 140 21.13 20.49 16.82
N GLU A 141 20.36 20.54 17.91
CA GLU A 141 20.21 21.77 18.72
C GLU A 141 21.56 22.33 19.22
N ARG A 142 22.52 21.45 19.49
CA ARG A 142 23.85 21.83 19.99
C ARG A 142 24.77 22.41 18.92
N THR A 143 24.67 21.91 17.68
CA THR A 143 25.69 22.19 16.64
C THR A 143 25.13 22.81 15.36
N GLY A 144 23.81 22.83 15.19
CA GLY A 144 23.13 23.23 13.95
C GLY A 144 23.36 22.30 12.75
N LYS A 145 24.12 21.21 12.92
CA LYS A 145 24.43 20.25 11.84
C LYS A 145 23.29 19.24 11.66
N PRO A 146 23.16 18.63 10.45
CA PRO A 146 22.18 17.57 10.21
C PRO A 146 22.29 16.42 11.22
N ASP A 147 21.17 16.08 11.85
CA ASP A 147 21.00 14.91 12.71
C ASP A 147 20.27 13.81 11.94
N THR A 148 21.05 12.81 11.50
CA THR A 148 20.54 11.62 10.82
C THR A 148 19.54 10.85 11.68
N ARG A 149 19.72 10.78 13.00
CA ARG A 149 18.82 10.03 13.89
C ARG A 149 17.47 10.71 13.99
N GLY A 150 17.46 12.04 14.17
CA GLY A 150 16.26 12.87 14.11
C GLY A 150 15.50 12.69 12.80
N ALA A 151 16.20 12.74 11.65
CA ALA A 151 15.59 12.52 10.33
C ALA A 151 14.92 11.15 10.19
N TYR A 152 15.57 10.05 10.62
CA TYR A 152 14.98 8.71 10.57
C TYR A 152 13.81 8.54 11.55
N GLY A 153 13.88 9.19 12.73
CA GLY A 153 12.79 9.19 13.71
C GLY A 153 11.54 9.87 13.14
N LEU A 154 11.73 11.03 12.52
CA LEU A 154 10.70 11.79 11.83
C LEU A 154 10.12 11.01 10.64
N LEU A 155 10.97 10.49 9.75
CA LEU A 155 10.57 9.64 8.61
C LEU A 155 9.66 8.50 9.07
N ALA A 156 10.07 7.76 10.10
CA ALA A 156 9.29 6.63 10.58
C ALA A 156 7.93 7.08 11.11
N ARG A 157 7.89 8.17 11.90
CA ARG A 157 6.64 8.70 12.46
C ARG A 157 5.66 9.12 11.37
N GLU A 158 6.10 9.93 10.41
CA GLU A 158 5.21 10.47 9.38
C GLU A 158 4.74 9.40 8.40
N VAL A 159 5.64 8.50 7.96
CA VAL A 159 5.25 7.40 7.05
C VAL A 159 4.28 6.45 7.74
N ILE A 160 4.56 6.02 8.97
CA ILE A 160 3.65 5.12 9.71
C ILE A 160 2.31 5.80 9.96
N GLY A 161 2.32 7.09 10.32
CA GLY A 161 1.12 7.90 10.50
C GLY A 161 0.25 7.93 9.24
N LEU A 162 0.85 8.25 8.09
CA LEU A 162 0.18 8.27 6.79
C LEU A 162 -0.39 6.90 6.42
N LEU A 163 0.39 5.82 6.57
CA LEU A 163 -0.05 4.46 6.24
C LEU A 163 -1.25 4.04 7.11
N LYS A 164 -1.21 4.32 8.41
CA LYS A 164 -2.33 4.06 9.32
C LYS A 164 -3.54 4.92 8.99
N HIS A 165 -3.33 6.19 8.65
CA HIS A 165 -4.40 7.08 8.25
C HIS A 165 -5.16 6.54 7.04
N LEU A 166 -4.45 6.16 5.97
CA LEU A 166 -5.04 5.52 4.80
C LEU A 166 -5.62 4.14 5.10
N GLN A 167 -5.04 3.37 6.01
CA GLN A 167 -5.61 2.09 6.47
C GLN A 167 -7.00 2.29 7.11
N HIS A 168 -7.20 3.43 7.79
CA HIS A 168 -8.46 3.76 8.43
C HIS A 168 -9.46 4.46 7.50
N ALA A 169 -9.11 4.74 6.24
CA ALA A 169 -9.99 5.37 5.26
C ALA A 169 -11.36 4.65 5.18
N PRO A 170 -12.48 5.35 5.47
CA PRO A 170 -13.80 4.73 5.55
C PRO A 170 -14.28 4.18 4.21
N GLY A 171 -14.62 2.88 4.16
CA GLY A 171 -15.19 2.25 2.96
C GLY A 171 -14.28 2.24 1.73
N ARG A 172 -12.97 2.43 1.91
CA ARG A 172 -11.98 2.44 0.82
C ARG A 172 -11.09 1.21 0.86
N THR A 173 -10.79 0.67 -0.31
CA THR A 173 -9.68 -0.25 -0.50
C THR A 173 -8.42 0.54 -0.83
N VAL A 174 -7.32 0.29 -0.10
CA VAL A 174 -6.03 0.96 -0.32
C VAL A 174 -4.97 -0.08 -0.65
N ILE A 175 -4.31 0.09 -1.80
CA ILE A 175 -3.28 -0.81 -2.31
C ILE A 175 -1.98 -0.03 -2.41
N PHE A 176 -1.01 -0.35 -1.56
CA PHE A 176 0.34 0.16 -1.62
C PHE A 176 1.19 -0.75 -2.50
N VAL A 177 1.68 -0.27 -3.64
CA VAL A 177 2.68 -1.02 -4.41
C VAL A 177 4.08 -0.56 -4.06
N GLY A 178 5.03 -1.49 -4.08
CA GLY A 178 6.44 -1.19 -3.81
C GLY A 178 7.38 -2.17 -4.49
N ILE A 179 8.66 -1.81 -4.52
CA ILE A 179 9.71 -2.69 -5.05
C ILE A 179 10.03 -3.76 -4.00
N LEU A 180 10.16 -5.01 -4.46
CA LEU A 180 10.76 -6.09 -3.68
C LEU A 180 12.23 -6.22 -4.06
N GLU A 181 13.12 -6.17 -3.09
CA GLU A 181 14.55 -6.37 -3.29
C GLU A 181 15.03 -7.69 -2.68
N ARG A 182 16.04 -8.28 -3.32
CA ARG A 182 16.75 -9.47 -2.86
C ARG A 182 18.05 -9.03 -2.21
N ILE A 183 18.19 -9.27 -0.91
CA ILE A 183 19.41 -8.97 -0.14
C ILE A 183 20.07 -10.29 0.26
N THR A 184 21.40 -10.31 0.23
CA THR A 184 22.18 -11.39 0.81
C THR A 184 22.69 -10.92 2.17
N ASP A 185 22.36 -11.64 3.23
CA ASP A 185 22.88 -11.34 4.56
C ASP A 185 24.34 -11.82 4.74
N GLU A 186 24.94 -11.50 5.89
CA GLU A 186 26.32 -11.88 6.23
C GLU A 186 26.55 -13.40 6.27
N MET A 187 25.47 -14.19 6.35
CA MET A 187 25.50 -15.66 6.38
C MET A 187 25.21 -16.27 5.00
N ASN A 188 25.29 -15.49 3.91
CA ASN A 188 24.94 -15.89 2.55
C ASN A 188 23.48 -16.37 2.38
N ARG A 189 22.57 -15.95 3.26
CA ARG A 189 21.14 -16.24 3.12
C ARG A 189 20.48 -15.16 2.30
N THR A 190 19.61 -15.59 1.39
CA THR A 190 18.78 -14.69 0.61
C THR A 190 17.57 -14.24 1.44
N ILE A 191 17.42 -12.93 1.62
CA ILE A 191 16.28 -12.30 2.27
C ILE A 191 15.56 -11.42 1.25
N TRP A 192 14.24 -11.58 1.17
CA TRP A 192 13.39 -10.72 0.35
C TRP A 192 12.71 -9.69 1.24
N GLN A 193 12.84 -8.42 0.90
CA GLN A 193 12.21 -7.35 1.67
C GLN A 193 11.67 -6.23 0.78
N PRO A 194 10.65 -5.49 1.24
CA PRO A 194 10.25 -4.24 0.62
C PRO A 194 11.41 -3.24 0.60
N GLN A 195 11.66 -2.64 -0.56
CA GLN A 195 12.59 -1.52 -0.68
C GLN A 195 11.89 -0.24 -0.21
N MET A 196 12.26 0.23 0.97
CA MET A 196 11.71 1.44 1.61
C MET A 196 12.82 2.19 2.36
N GLU A 197 12.74 3.51 2.38
CA GLU A 197 13.58 4.31 3.28
C GLU A 197 13.15 4.10 4.74
N GLY A 198 14.11 3.78 5.61
CA GLY A 198 13.89 3.59 7.04
C GLY A 198 13.28 2.22 7.39
N GLY A 199 14.05 1.40 8.11
CA GLY A 199 13.64 0.02 8.43
C GLY A 199 12.43 -0.11 9.37
N LYS A 200 12.07 0.92 10.15
CA LYS A 200 10.93 0.84 11.08
C LYS A 200 9.60 0.76 10.34
N ALA A 201 9.39 1.59 9.32
CA ALA A 201 8.16 1.58 8.53
C ALA A 201 7.97 0.24 7.81
N ALA A 202 9.03 -0.30 7.20
CA ALA A 202 8.99 -1.61 6.54
C ALA A 202 8.63 -2.75 7.50
N ARG A 203 9.13 -2.72 8.75
CA ARG A 203 8.80 -3.74 9.77
C ARG A 203 7.37 -3.63 10.30
N GLU A 204 6.82 -2.43 10.43
CA GLU A 204 5.45 -2.23 10.92
C GLU A 204 4.39 -2.43 9.85
N LEU A 205 4.74 -2.25 8.57
CA LEU A 205 3.79 -2.33 7.46
C LEU A 205 2.96 -3.64 7.44
N PRO A 206 3.53 -4.85 7.64
CA PRO A 206 2.74 -6.07 7.75
C PRO A 206 1.78 -6.08 8.94
N GLY A 207 1.99 -5.29 9.99
CA GLY A 207 1.03 -5.13 11.08
C GLY A 207 -0.12 -4.16 10.74
N ILE A 208 0.15 -3.19 9.86
CA ILE A 208 -0.79 -2.13 9.45
C ILE A 208 -1.79 -2.67 8.42
N VAL A 209 -1.33 -3.27 7.33
CA VAL A 209 -2.23 -3.71 6.24
C VAL A 209 -2.94 -5.01 6.57
N ASP A 210 -4.02 -5.35 5.88
CA ASP A 210 -4.69 -6.65 6.00
C ASP A 210 -4.00 -7.72 5.17
N GLN A 211 -3.48 -7.33 4.02
CA GLN A 211 -2.95 -8.22 2.99
C GLN A 211 -1.52 -7.84 2.62
N VAL A 212 -0.63 -8.82 2.51
CA VAL A 212 0.71 -8.64 1.92
C VAL A 212 0.83 -9.63 0.77
N MET A 213 1.13 -9.15 -0.42
CA MET A 213 1.21 -9.92 -1.65
C MET A 213 2.58 -9.75 -2.29
N THR A 214 3.14 -10.83 -2.83
CA THR A 214 4.32 -10.74 -3.70
C THR A 214 3.97 -11.15 -5.13
N LEU A 215 4.10 -10.23 -6.07
CA LEU A 215 4.04 -10.47 -7.50
C LEU A 215 5.37 -11.06 -7.99
N GLY A 216 5.30 -12.22 -8.62
CA GLY A 216 6.45 -12.91 -9.22
C GLY A 216 6.09 -13.63 -10.51
N LEU A 217 7.13 -14.11 -11.20
CA LEU A 217 6.99 -14.99 -12.36
C LEU A 217 7.03 -16.44 -11.91
N PHE A 218 6.21 -17.26 -12.55
CA PHE A 218 6.01 -18.67 -12.21
C PHE A 218 6.01 -19.53 -13.46
N SER A 219 6.51 -20.75 -13.28
CA SER A 219 6.44 -21.83 -14.25
C SER A 219 5.41 -22.86 -13.77
N PRO A 220 4.52 -23.36 -14.64
CA PRO A 220 3.61 -24.45 -14.29
C PRO A 220 4.41 -25.74 -14.09
N GLU A 221 4.03 -26.51 -13.08
CA GLU A 221 4.54 -27.85 -12.83
C GLU A 221 3.37 -28.82 -12.72
N THR A 222 3.45 -29.98 -13.37
CA THR A 222 2.42 -31.01 -13.23
C THR A 222 2.70 -31.80 -11.96
N GLY A 223 1.77 -31.75 -11.01
CA GLY A 223 1.81 -32.53 -9.79
C GLY A 223 1.62 -34.03 -10.04
N PRO A 224 1.95 -34.88 -9.06
CA PRO A 224 1.78 -36.33 -9.15
C PRO A 224 0.33 -36.78 -9.40
N ASP A 225 -0.64 -35.93 -9.02
CA ASP A 225 -2.08 -36.10 -9.18
C ASP A 225 -2.62 -35.50 -10.50
N GLY A 226 -1.74 -34.99 -11.36
CA GLY A 226 -2.10 -34.31 -12.61
C GLY A 226 -2.56 -32.85 -12.42
N ALA A 227 -2.60 -32.33 -11.19
CA ALA A 227 -2.95 -30.94 -10.94
C ALA A 227 -1.79 -30.00 -11.31
N THR A 228 -2.10 -28.80 -11.80
CA THR A 228 -1.08 -27.78 -12.05
C THR A 228 -0.66 -27.12 -10.74
N ALA A 229 0.57 -27.40 -10.32
CA ALA A 229 1.30 -26.65 -9.31
C ALA A 229 2.05 -25.48 -9.96
N TRP A 230 2.48 -24.52 -9.13
CA TRP A 230 3.20 -23.34 -9.59
C TRP A 230 4.53 -23.22 -8.85
N ARG A 231 5.64 -23.20 -9.58
CA ARG A 231 6.96 -22.93 -9.03
C ARG A 231 7.35 -21.48 -9.28
N HIS A 232 7.76 -20.77 -8.23
CA HIS A 232 8.34 -19.44 -8.38
C HIS A 232 9.62 -19.52 -9.21
N ASP A 233 9.63 -18.84 -10.34
CA ASP A 233 10.66 -18.90 -11.36
C ASP A 233 10.92 -17.48 -11.86
N PRO A 234 11.60 -16.63 -11.07
CA PRO A 234 11.74 -15.21 -11.37
C PRO A 234 12.57 -14.91 -12.62
N GLU A 235 13.33 -15.90 -13.11
CA GLU A 235 14.21 -15.74 -14.27
C GLU A 235 13.58 -16.29 -15.57
N LYS A 236 12.83 -17.40 -15.49
CA LYS A 236 12.32 -18.10 -16.69
C LYS A 236 10.80 -18.25 -16.72
N GLY A 237 10.11 -17.93 -15.63
CA GLY A 237 8.66 -18.02 -15.56
C GLY A 237 7.99 -17.05 -16.54
N GLU A 238 6.91 -17.50 -17.15
CA GLU A 238 6.14 -16.71 -18.12
C GLU A 238 4.79 -16.25 -17.55
N THR A 239 4.36 -16.87 -16.44
CA THR A 239 3.07 -16.56 -15.81
C THR A 239 3.26 -15.69 -14.59
N ARG A 240 2.61 -14.51 -14.57
CA ARG A 240 2.55 -13.66 -13.38
C ARG A 240 1.56 -14.23 -12.37
N ARG A 241 1.98 -14.37 -11.12
CA ARG A 241 1.12 -14.76 -10.00
C ARG A 241 1.42 -13.95 -8.75
N LEU A 242 0.44 -13.88 -7.86
CA LEU A 242 0.52 -13.25 -6.55
C LEU A 242 0.71 -14.35 -5.50
N VAL A 243 1.78 -14.27 -4.71
CA VAL A 243 1.98 -15.11 -3.52
C VAL A 243 1.21 -14.49 -2.37
N CYS A 244 0.30 -15.25 -1.76
CA CYS A 244 -0.68 -14.70 -0.82
C CYS A 244 -0.49 -15.18 0.63
N ARG A 245 0.09 -16.36 0.84
CA ARG A 245 0.19 -16.98 2.18
C ARG A 245 1.58 -16.85 2.79
N SER A 246 1.61 -16.52 4.08
CA SER A 246 2.81 -16.61 4.91
C SER A 246 3.31 -18.05 5.01
N GLY A 247 4.61 -18.26 5.18
CA GLY A 247 5.20 -19.61 5.21
C GLY A 247 5.21 -20.30 3.85
N ASN A 248 5.07 -19.54 2.75
CA ASN A 248 5.26 -20.06 1.40
C ASN A 248 6.68 -20.62 1.22
N PRO A 249 6.86 -21.62 0.33
CA PRO A 249 8.13 -22.33 0.18
C PRO A 249 9.28 -21.48 -0.40
N TRP A 250 9.00 -20.25 -0.82
CA TRP A 250 9.96 -19.35 -1.47
C TRP A 250 10.51 -18.28 -0.53
N GLY A 251 10.02 -18.21 0.72
CA GLY A 251 10.42 -17.18 1.68
C GLY A 251 10.04 -15.76 1.27
N LEU A 252 9.06 -15.60 0.38
CA LEU A 252 8.61 -14.30 -0.10
C LEU A 252 7.66 -13.64 0.92
N PRO A 253 7.69 -12.30 1.09
CA PRO A 253 6.74 -11.62 1.96
C PRO A 253 5.31 -11.83 1.50
N ALA A 254 4.50 -12.46 2.33
CA ALA A 254 3.09 -12.69 2.03
C ALA A 254 2.28 -12.87 3.32
N LYS A 255 1.02 -12.46 3.27
CA LYS A 255 0.10 -12.55 4.39
C LYS A 255 -1.33 -12.42 3.87
N ASP A 256 -2.17 -13.40 4.22
CA ASP A 256 -3.60 -13.34 4.00
C ASP A 256 -4.34 -13.34 5.35
N ARG A 257 -4.90 -12.19 5.73
CA ARG A 257 -5.73 -12.06 6.94
C ARG A 257 -7.15 -12.59 6.73
N SER A 258 -7.61 -12.71 5.49
CA SER A 258 -8.95 -13.22 5.18
C SER A 258 -9.06 -14.74 5.38
N GLY A 259 -7.95 -15.46 5.20
CA GLY A 259 -7.90 -16.93 5.23
C GLY A 259 -8.57 -17.58 4.01
N ARG A 260 -8.83 -16.82 2.95
CA ARG A 260 -9.61 -17.26 1.77
C ARG A 260 -8.75 -17.51 0.54
N LEU A 261 -7.56 -16.93 0.46
CA LEU A 261 -6.72 -16.98 -0.73
C LEU A 261 -5.92 -18.27 -0.76
N ASP A 262 -5.59 -18.77 -1.95
CA ASP A 262 -4.69 -19.90 -2.15
C ASP A 262 -3.22 -19.52 -1.93
N LEU A 263 -2.29 -20.48 -2.00
CA LEU A 263 -0.85 -20.18 -1.86
C LEU A 263 -0.41 -19.13 -2.88
N THR A 264 -0.91 -19.27 -4.11
CA THR A 264 -0.77 -18.25 -5.16
C THR A 264 -2.10 -18.04 -5.87
N GLU A 265 -2.36 -16.79 -6.24
CA GLU A 265 -3.50 -16.38 -7.07
C GLU A 265 -3.00 -15.88 -8.43
N PRO A 266 -3.85 -15.88 -9.48
CA PRO A 266 -3.58 -15.12 -10.70
C PRO A 266 -3.27 -13.65 -10.38
N ALA A 267 -2.49 -13.00 -11.25
CA ALA A 267 -2.18 -11.58 -11.15
C ALA A 267 -3.38 -10.70 -11.56
N ASP A 268 -4.46 -10.79 -10.78
CA ASP A 268 -5.72 -10.07 -10.97
C ASP A 268 -6.22 -9.55 -9.62
N LEU A 269 -6.10 -8.24 -9.41
CA LEU A 269 -6.50 -7.61 -8.15
C LEU A 269 -8.02 -7.52 -7.99
N GLY A 270 -8.79 -7.41 -9.06
CA GLY A 270 -10.26 -7.37 -8.98
C GLY A 270 -10.82 -8.70 -8.51
N ALA A 271 -10.34 -9.81 -9.09
CA ALA A 271 -10.70 -11.16 -8.68
C ALA A 271 -10.23 -11.46 -7.25
N LEU A 272 -8.99 -11.06 -6.90
CA LEU A 272 -8.43 -11.28 -5.58
C LEU A 272 -9.19 -10.50 -4.49
N LEU A 273 -9.53 -9.23 -4.72
CA LEU A 273 -10.34 -8.44 -3.80
C LEU A 273 -11.76 -9.01 -3.65
N SER A 274 -12.35 -9.50 -4.73
CA SER A 274 -13.65 -10.18 -4.68
C SER A 274 -13.58 -11.42 -3.79
N LYS A 275 -12.54 -12.26 -3.97
CA LYS A 275 -12.32 -13.47 -3.13
C LYS A 275 -12.10 -13.11 -1.66
N ILE A 276 -11.34 -12.05 -1.36
CA ILE A 276 -11.13 -11.57 0.02
C ILE A 276 -12.44 -11.11 0.66
N ASN A 277 -13.25 -10.34 -0.06
CA ASN A 277 -14.43 -9.67 0.48
C ASN A 277 -15.72 -10.51 0.41
N HIS A 278 -15.68 -11.68 -0.23
CA HIS A 278 -16.81 -12.61 -0.22
C HIS A 278 -17.17 -13.04 1.21
N ALA A 279 -18.42 -12.77 1.61
CA ALA A 279 -18.98 -13.38 2.81
C ALA A 279 -19.05 -14.90 2.60
N SER A 280 -18.53 -15.67 3.56
CA SER A 280 -18.77 -17.11 3.58
C SER A 280 -20.27 -17.32 3.62
N LYS A 281 -20.84 -18.05 2.64
CA LYS A 281 -22.15 -18.64 2.84
C LYS A 281 -21.97 -19.68 3.96
N GLY A 282 -22.38 -19.32 5.16
CA GLY A 282 -22.65 -20.30 6.22
C GLY A 282 -23.86 -21.14 5.86
#